data_AF-A0A7X3UC26-F1
#
_entry.id   AF-A0A7X3UC26-F1
#
_cell.length_a   1.000
_cell.length_b   1.000
_cell.length_c   1.000
_cell.angle_alpha   90.00
_cell.angle_beta   90.00
_cell.angle_gamma   90.00
#
_symmetry.space_group_name_H-M   'P 1'
#
loop_
_entity.id
_entity.type
_entity.pdbx_description
1 polymer ?
#
loop_
_entity_poly.entity_id
_entity_poly.type
_entity_poly.pdbx_seq_one_letter_code
_entity_poly.pdbx_strand_id
1 'polypeptide(L)' 'MGNLIEYIAKSLVDEPDDVRVTEHDDHGRIIVHLDVAEDDIGRVIGRDGRIATAMRSLIKVAAI' A
#
# COMPACT_ATOMS: atom_id res chain seq x y z
N MET A 1 5.84 -8.73 -2.77
CA MET A 1 4.54 -8.50 -2.10
C MET A 1 3.85 -7.24 -2.64
N GLY A 2 4.63 -6.35 -3.25
CA GLY A 2 4.27 -5.02 -3.67
C GLY A 2 3.27 -5.00 -4.81
N ASN A 3 3.25 -6.01 -5.69
CA ASN A 3 2.30 -6.07 -6.81
C ASN A 3 0.84 -6.03 -6.33
N LEU A 4 0.52 -6.64 -5.18
CA LEU A 4 -0.84 -6.60 -4.63
C LEU A 4 -1.17 -5.21 -4.05
N ILE A 5 -0.22 -4.61 -3.34
CA ILE A 5 -0.38 -3.27 -2.76
C ILE A 5 -0.51 -2.24 -3.87
N GLU A 6 0.35 -2.32 -4.88
CA GLU A 6 0.35 -1.46 -6.06
C GLU A 6 -0.98 -1.57 -6.80
N TYR A 7 -1.46 -2.80 -7.03
CA TYR A 7 -2.76 -3.01 -7.68
C TYR A 7 -3.91 -2.38 -6.89
N ILE A 8 -3.97 -2.61 -5.57
CA ILE A 8 -5.01 -2.04 -4.72
C ILE A 8 -4.90 -0.51 -4.70
N ALA A 9 -3.71 0.04 -4.48
CA ALA A 9 -3.47 1.47 -4.43
C ALA A 9 -3.86 2.15 -5.76
N LYS A 10 -3.41 1.63 -6.91
CA LYS A 10 -3.79 2.14 -8.24
C LYS A 10 -5.30 2.15 -8.48
N SER A 11 -6.05 1.24 -7.87
CA SER A 11 -7.52 1.21 -7.98
C SER A 11 -8.25 2.21 -7.08
N LEU A 12 -7.56 2.78 -6.08
CA LEU A 12 -8.15 3.65 -5.07
C LEU A 12 -7.88 5.14 -5.31
N VAL A 13 -6.84 5.47 -6.08
CA VAL A 13 -6.31 6.82 -6.25
C VAL A 13 -6.78 7.44 -7.57
N ASP A 14 -6.74 8.76 -7.67
CA ASP A 14 -7.04 9.46 -8.93
C ASP A 14 -5.82 9.51 -9.85
N GLU A 15 -4.60 9.47 -9.29
CA GLU A 15 -3.33 9.49 -10.04
C GLU A 15 -2.59 8.14 -9.94
N PRO A 16 -3.02 7.10 -10.69
CA PRO A 16 -2.44 5.76 -10.60
C PRO A 16 -0.98 5.69 -11.08
N ASP A 17 -0.54 6.63 -11.92
CA ASP A 17 0.83 6.68 -12.44
C ASP A 17 1.85 7.14 -11.38
N ASP A 18 1.38 7.82 -10.33
CA ASP A 18 2.19 8.28 -9.20
C ASP A 18 2.24 7.27 -8.04
N VAL A 19 1.61 6.11 -8.21
CA VAL A 19 1.73 4.99 -7.26
C VAL A 19 3.06 4.29 -7.46
N ARG A 20 3.91 4.31 -6.43
CA ARG A 20 5.19 3.59 -6.43
C ARG A 20 5.29 2.72 -5.18
N VAL A 21 5.69 1.47 -5.37
CA VAL A 21 5.92 0.53 -4.27
C VAL A 21 7.39 0.13 -4.25
N THR A 22 8.04 0.29 -3.11
CA THR A 22 9.41 -0.18 -2.89
C THR A 22 9.45 -1.14 -1.71
N GLU A 23 10.24 -2.20 -1.84
CA GLU A 23 10.43 -3.21 -0.80
C GLU A 23 11.91 -3.27 -0.44
N HIS A 24 12.22 -3.38 0.84
CA HIS A 24 13.57 -3.65 1.32
C HIS A 24 13.54 -4.58 2.53
N ASP A 25 14.53 -5.47 2.60
CA ASP A 25 14.76 -6.31 3.77
C ASP A 25 15.55 -5.53 4.81
N ASP A 26 15.00 -5.44 6.02
CA ASP A 26 15.65 -4.90 7.20
C ASP A 26 15.69 -5.99 8.28
N HIS A 27 16.82 -6.70 8.37
CA HIS A 27 17.08 -7.72 9.40
C HIS A 27 15.98 -8.80 9.46
N GLY A 28 15.53 -9.29 8.30
CA GLY A 28 14.46 -10.29 8.20
C GLY A 28 13.05 -9.71 8.37
N ARG A 29 12.91 -8.38 8.42
CA ARG A 29 11.63 -7.69 8.28
C ARG A 29 11.55 -7.10 6.88
N ILE A 30 10.51 -7.45 6.14
CA ILE A 30 10.23 -6.80 4.86
C ILE A 30 9.52 -5.48 5.16
N ILE A 31 10.16 -4.36 4.84
CA ILE A 31 9.55 -3.04 4.88
C ILE A 31 9.05 -2.71 3.48
N VAL A 32 7.77 -2.33 3.40
CA VAL A 32 7.14 -1.92 2.15
C VAL A 32 6.75 -0.45 2.26
N HIS A 33 7.31 0.37 1.37
CA HIS A 33 6.90 1.76 1.19
C HIS A 33 5.95 1.87 0.01
N LEU A 34 4.84 2.55 0.24
CA LEU A 34 3.85 2.93 -0.77
C LEU A 34 3.87 4.46 -0.85
N ASP A 35 4.36 4.98 -1.96
CA ASP A 35 4.31 6.39 -2.30
C ASP A 35 3.13 6.61 -3.26
N VAL A 36 2.39 7.69 -3.04
CA VAL A 36 1.24 8.13 -3.84
C VAL A 36 1.23 9.66 -3.91
N ALA A 37 0.45 10.23 -4.83
CA ALA A 37 0.21 11.67 -4.87
C ALA A 37 -0.36 12.19 -3.54
N GLU A 38 -0.02 13.43 -3.18
CA GLU A 38 -0.41 14.04 -1.89
C GLU A 38 -1.93 14.06 -1.71
N ASP A 39 -2.66 14.38 -2.78
CA ASP A 39 -4.12 14.42 -2.82
C ASP A 39 -4.78 13.04 -2.64
N ASP A 40 -4.02 11.97 -2.83
CA ASP A 40 -4.49 10.59 -2.75
C ASP A 40 -4.21 9.91 -1.40
N ILE A 41 -3.39 10.51 -0.54
CA ILE A 41 -3.07 9.99 0.80
C ILE A 41 -4.36 9.71 1.59
N GLY A 42 -5.32 10.63 1.56
CA GLY A 42 -6.59 10.49 2.28
C GLY A 42 -7.41 9.27 1.83
N ARG A 43 -7.41 8.98 0.52
CA ARG A 43 -8.09 7.81 -0.06
C ARG A 43 -7.42 6.50 0.33
N VAL A 44 -6.09 6.45 0.30
CA VAL A 44 -5.31 5.26 0.64
C VAL A 44 -5.39 4.93 2.13
N ILE A 45 -5.35 5.95 3.01
CA ILE A 45 -5.51 5.76 4.45
C ILE A 45 -6.95 5.35 4.77
N GLY A 46 -7.92 6.05 4.17
CA GLY A 46 -9.35 5.86 4.44
C GLY A 46 -9.76 6.37 5.82
N ARG A 47 -11.07 6.47 6.05
CA ARG A 47 -11.61 6.92 7.35
C ARG A 47 -11.09 6.02 8.48
N ASP A 48 -10.55 6.64 9.53
CA ASP A 48 -9.93 5.97 10.68
C ASP A 48 -8.84 4.95 10.31
N GLY A 49 -8.18 5.13 9.16
CA GLY A 49 -7.15 4.21 8.68
C GLY A 49 -7.69 2.85 8.23
N ARG A 50 -9.00 2.74 7.97
CA ARG A 50 -9.66 1.45 7.69
C ARG A 50 -9.14 0.77 6.43
N ILE A 51 -8.85 1.54 5.39
CA ILE A 51 -8.34 1.00 4.11
C ILE A 51 -6.89 0.54 4.29
N ALA A 52 -6.04 1.37 4.89
CA ALA A 52 -4.68 0.99 5.25
C ALA A 52 -4.61 -0.27 6.15
N THR A 53 -5.54 -0.40 7.10
CA THR A 53 -5.63 -1.58 7.97
C THR A 53 -6.04 -2.83 7.19
N ALA A 54 -7.03 -2.72 6.30
CA ALA A 54 -7.46 -3.83 5.44
C ALA A 54 -6.34 -4.31 4.52
N MET A 55 -5.61 -3.38 3.89
CA MET A 55 -4.44 -3.70 3.06
C MET A 55 -3.39 -4.48 3.87
N ARG A 56 -3.04 -4.04 5.09
CA ARG A 56 -2.11 -4.76 5.97
C ARG A 56 -2.59 -6.18 6.29
N SER A 57 -3.88 -6.38 6.51
CA SER A 57 -4.44 -7.72 6.77
C SER A 57 -4.32 -8.63 5.56
N LEU A 58 -4.60 -8.14 4.35
CA LEU A 58 -4.45 -8.92 3.12
C LEU A 58 -2.99 -9.33 2.87
N ILE A 59 -2.06 -8.40 3.09
CA ILE A 59 -0.61 -8.67 2.99
C ILE A 59 -0.20 -9.79 3.94
N LYS A 60 -0.66 -9.75 5.20
CA LYS A 60 -0.36 -10.79 6.19
C LYS A 60 -0.84 -12.17 5.77
N VAL A 61 -2.00 -12.26 5.12
CA VAL A 61 -2.55 -13.53 4.62
C VAL A 61 -1.78 -14.02 3.39
N ALA A 62 -1.44 -13.11 2.47
CA ALA A 62 -0.69 -13.44 1.26
C ALA A 62 0.80 -13.76 1.51
N ALA A 63 1.31 -13.48 2.71
CA ALA A 63 2.67 -13.79 3.15
C ALA A 63 2.84 -15.19 3.74
N ILE A 64 1.74 -15.94 3.90
CA ILE A 64 1.71 -17.32 4.41
C ILE A 64 1.98 -18.29 3.26
#